data_AF-A0A9E3S095-F1
#
_entry.id   AF-A0A9E3S095-F1
#
_cell.length_a   1.000
_cell.length_b   1.000
_cell.length_c   1.000
_cell.angle_alpha   90.00
_cell.angle_beta   90.00
_cell.angle_gamma   90.00
#
_symmetry.space_group_name_H-M   'P 1'
#
loop_
_entity.id
_entity.type
_entity.pdbx_description
1 polymer ?
#
loop_
_entity_poly.entity_id
_entity_poly.type
_entity_poly.pdbx_seq_one_letter_code
_entity_poly.pdbx_strand_id
1 'polypeptide(L)'
;MSKPKPIPSAIHLMYGAQSPFVLVALPADLERFPGGGGWAVTVSRGPRMRAAFASNTAKRDGAVADLKRVCRDNKLLVWGTYENQRSKLTYMHDDPDCRGVGKVFRGSAAKLTRGRLACGCNRQAAAARRALDVSAAAELARQRGGKLLSASYENNATPLQWKCAQGHEFSMSQSDASRGRWCPHCAGSRANALCKVILERLLSVQFMPEHTPAFLAKASEEAGLAGVLRFDGWSEAERIAFEHQGPQHYEPVVRNNTADGRPNVEAAHRKHVLGTKYDAIKVWACAGQATLIVIPDISIRGYGYARSKDVVATIVSAVRAALPAARLDGAFEAAVKDLQALDRAGWQRLIEPMFAGSTRIRRLRRLAASKGGRVVSITDDNNAVFECSLGHRWDAQINNVLGGTWCPIEGVKLRAQARRLTIPALRARLKSIGLHLGWGDDEAQAKYKNNQTAVPVIRLACGGRFTRRVGKLHVRSRCPGCKGKPVCNGHTRRNKRGPTFH
;
A
#
# COMPACT_ATOMS: atom_id res chain seq x y z
N MET A 1 36.97 -51.74 -54.94
CA MET A 1 36.10 -51.05 -55.91
C MET A 1 34.69 -50.93 -55.35
N SER A 2 34.23 -49.71 -55.05
CA SER A 2 32.80 -49.35 -55.12
C SER A 2 32.65 -47.83 -55.04
N LYS A 3 31.85 -47.30 -55.96
CA LYS A 3 31.70 -45.90 -56.39
C LYS A 3 30.96 -45.00 -55.36
N PRO A 4 31.08 -43.66 -55.49
CA PRO A 4 30.46 -42.68 -54.60
C PRO A 4 28.94 -42.55 -54.81
N LYS A 5 28.22 -42.04 -53.81
CA LYS A 5 26.83 -41.56 -53.92
C LYS A 5 26.67 -40.14 -53.35
N PRO A 6 25.70 -39.36 -53.86
CA PRO A 6 25.94 -37.97 -54.24
C PRO A 6 25.55 -36.97 -53.15
N ILE A 7 26.15 -35.79 -53.26
CA ILE A 7 25.74 -34.55 -52.60
C ILE A 7 24.45 -34.02 -53.25
N PRO A 8 23.44 -33.62 -52.47
CA PRO A 8 22.53 -32.52 -52.81
C PRO A 8 22.82 -31.36 -51.85
N SER A 9 23.60 -30.35 -52.25
CA SER A 9 23.16 -29.17 -53.00
C SER A 9 22.12 -28.34 -52.24
N ALA A 10 22.58 -27.48 -51.32
CA ALA A 10 22.03 -26.14 -51.06
C ALA A 10 22.87 -25.42 -50.00
N ILE A 11 24.04 -24.91 -50.42
CA ILE A 11 24.74 -23.84 -49.72
C ILE A 11 24.01 -22.55 -50.09
N HIS A 12 23.26 -21.96 -49.16
CA HIS A 12 22.81 -20.58 -49.32
C HIS A 12 23.81 -19.65 -48.67
N LEU A 13 24.76 -19.20 -49.49
CA LEU A 13 25.51 -17.96 -49.30
C LEU A 13 24.55 -16.79 -49.55
N MET A 14 24.47 -15.86 -48.61
CA MET A 14 24.04 -14.49 -48.88
C MET A 14 25.14 -13.58 -48.33
N TYR A 15 25.84 -12.92 -49.27
CA TYR A 15 26.97 -12.04 -49.05
C TYR A 15 26.53 -10.62 -48.64
N GLY A 16 27.37 -9.95 -47.85
CA GLY A 16 27.26 -8.54 -47.49
C GLY A 16 28.43 -8.04 -46.62
N ALA A 17 29.63 -8.04 -47.21
CA ALA A 17 30.89 -7.34 -46.90
C ALA A 17 31.33 -7.01 -45.44
N GLN A 18 32.52 -7.54 -45.10
CA GLN A 18 33.50 -7.15 -44.05
C GLN A 18 33.35 -7.68 -42.62
N SER A 19 33.66 -8.97 -42.39
CA SER A 19 34.38 -9.50 -41.19
C SER A 19 34.64 -11.02 -41.32
N PRO A 20 35.67 -11.59 -40.66
CA PRO A 20 36.02 -13.01 -40.78
C PRO A 20 34.99 -13.88 -40.05
N PHE A 21 34.28 -14.74 -40.78
CA PHE A 21 33.22 -15.61 -40.26
C PHE A 21 33.80 -16.86 -39.58
N VAL A 22 33.36 -17.15 -38.35
CA VAL A 22 33.59 -18.43 -37.68
C VAL A 22 32.48 -19.40 -38.13
N LEU A 23 32.85 -20.42 -38.90
CA LEU A 23 31.97 -21.55 -39.23
C LEU A 23 31.76 -22.41 -37.97
N VAL A 24 30.54 -22.42 -37.44
CA VAL A 24 30.13 -23.37 -36.40
C VAL A 24 29.16 -24.37 -37.03
N ALA A 25 29.58 -25.62 -37.13
CA ALA A 25 28.71 -26.71 -37.58
C ALA A 25 27.53 -26.86 -36.60
N LEU A 26 26.30 -26.77 -37.12
CA LEU A 26 25.08 -26.98 -36.34
C LEU A 26 24.65 -28.47 -36.49
N PRO A 27 24.25 -29.15 -35.39
CA PRO A 27 23.72 -30.51 -35.46
C PRO A 27 22.47 -30.63 -36.35
N ALA A 28 22.28 -31.80 -36.97
CA ALA A 28 21.27 -32.05 -38.01
C ALA A 28 19.80 -31.97 -37.55
N ASP A 29 19.57 -31.83 -36.25
CA ASP A 29 18.30 -31.94 -35.53
C ASP A 29 17.70 -30.57 -35.11
N LEU A 30 18.10 -29.50 -35.80
CA LEU A 30 17.64 -28.12 -35.59
C LEU A 30 16.51 -27.71 -36.55
N GLU A 31 15.27 -27.56 -36.06
CA GLU A 31 14.16 -27.00 -36.85
C GLU A 31 14.23 -25.46 -36.98
N ARG A 32 14.08 -24.93 -38.22
CA ARG A 32 13.82 -23.49 -38.49
C ARG A 32 12.39 -23.14 -38.11
N PHE A 33 12.19 -22.03 -37.39
CA PHE A 33 10.89 -21.37 -37.40
C PHE A 33 10.74 -20.49 -38.66
N PRO A 34 9.58 -20.47 -39.33
CA PRO A 34 9.34 -19.58 -40.45
C PRO A 34 9.17 -18.14 -39.96
N GLY A 35 9.88 -17.20 -40.58
CA GLY A 35 9.85 -15.76 -40.26
C GLY A 35 11.15 -15.26 -39.62
N GLY A 36 12.23 -15.23 -40.42
CA GLY A 36 13.53 -14.58 -40.20
C GLY A 36 13.80 -14.00 -38.80
N GLY A 37 14.31 -14.83 -37.89
CA GLY A 37 14.89 -14.38 -36.61
C GLY A 37 14.69 -15.39 -35.47
N GLY A 38 15.55 -16.41 -35.36
CA GLY A 38 15.72 -17.18 -34.13
C GLY A 38 16.05 -18.68 -34.28
N TRP A 39 16.92 -19.17 -33.40
CA TRP A 39 17.27 -20.59 -33.18
C TRP A 39 17.84 -20.77 -31.75
N ALA A 40 17.78 -21.88 -31.01
CA ALA A 40 16.84 -23.00 -30.85
C ALA A 40 17.18 -23.67 -29.48
N VAL A 41 16.23 -23.71 -28.53
CA VAL A 41 16.44 -24.39 -27.24
C VAL A 41 15.87 -25.80 -27.34
N THR A 42 16.73 -26.83 -27.36
CA THR A 42 16.28 -28.22 -27.24
C THR A 42 15.90 -28.51 -25.79
N VAL A 43 14.66 -28.98 -25.58
CA VAL A 43 14.13 -29.33 -24.26
C VAL A 43 14.12 -30.85 -24.16
N SER A 44 15.12 -31.45 -23.51
CA SER A 44 15.10 -32.90 -23.23
C SER A 44 14.48 -33.19 -21.86
N ARG A 45 13.76 -34.31 -21.76
CA ARG A 45 13.22 -34.85 -20.50
C ARG A 45 14.33 -35.65 -19.81
N GLY A 46 14.94 -35.09 -18.77
CA GLY A 46 15.99 -35.79 -18.01
C GLY A 46 15.46 -37.05 -17.27
N PRO A 47 16.30 -38.07 -17.02
CA PRO A 47 15.86 -39.38 -16.51
C PRO A 47 15.39 -39.38 -15.05
N ARG A 48 15.71 -38.35 -14.26
CA ARG A 48 15.56 -38.35 -12.78
C ARG A 48 14.18 -37.97 -12.24
N MET A 49 13.13 -37.90 -13.05
CA MET A 49 11.78 -37.57 -12.55
C MET A 49 10.67 -38.38 -13.21
N ARG A 50 10.72 -39.71 -13.07
CA ARG A 50 9.54 -40.58 -13.24
C ARG A 50 8.86 -40.81 -11.88
N ALA A 51 8.32 -39.76 -11.26
CA ALA A 51 7.42 -39.91 -10.10
C ALA A 51 6.63 -38.63 -9.71
N ALA A 52 6.99 -37.45 -10.23
CA ALA A 52 6.45 -36.20 -9.73
C ALA A 52 5.85 -35.33 -10.85
N PHE A 53 4.52 -35.28 -10.87
CA PHE A 53 3.66 -34.17 -11.30
C PHE A 53 3.32 -33.94 -12.78
N ALA A 54 2.03 -34.13 -13.06
CA ALA A 54 1.27 -33.49 -14.13
C ALA A 54 0.91 -32.01 -13.84
N SER A 55 1.26 -31.44 -12.68
CA SER A 55 0.91 -30.05 -12.29
C SER A 55 2.00 -29.00 -12.58
N ASN A 56 3.18 -29.40 -13.04
CA ASN A 56 4.34 -28.51 -13.21
C ASN A 56 4.67 -28.19 -14.69
N THR A 57 3.97 -28.83 -15.63
CA THR A 57 4.10 -28.61 -17.08
C THR A 57 3.72 -27.18 -17.46
N ALA A 58 2.56 -26.67 -17.00
CA ALA A 58 2.11 -25.30 -17.31
C ALA A 58 3.08 -24.20 -16.82
N LYS A 59 3.67 -24.36 -15.63
CA LYS A 59 4.70 -23.42 -15.12
C LYS A 59 6.00 -23.51 -15.90
N ARG A 60 6.40 -24.71 -16.33
CA ARG A 60 7.59 -24.93 -17.16
C ARG A 60 7.40 -24.34 -18.55
N ASP A 61 6.25 -24.55 -19.17
CA ASP A 61 5.93 -24.06 -20.51
C ASP A 61 5.81 -22.53 -20.52
N GLY A 62 5.24 -21.93 -19.48
CA GLY A 62 5.26 -20.47 -19.28
C GLY A 62 6.67 -19.90 -19.11
N ALA A 63 7.53 -20.56 -18.33
CA ALA A 63 8.92 -20.13 -18.14
C ALA A 63 9.77 -20.26 -19.42
N VAL A 64 9.51 -21.28 -20.24
CA VAL A 64 10.15 -21.44 -21.56
C VAL A 64 9.61 -20.39 -22.54
N ALA A 65 8.32 -20.07 -22.51
CA ALA A 65 7.74 -19.01 -23.32
C ALA A 65 8.31 -17.63 -22.98
N ASP A 66 8.50 -17.34 -21.68
CA ASP A 66 9.15 -16.11 -21.21
C ASP A 66 10.61 -16.02 -21.67
N LEU A 67 11.37 -17.12 -21.56
CA LEU A 67 12.74 -17.18 -22.06
C LEU A 67 12.80 -16.94 -23.57
N LYS A 68 11.92 -17.60 -24.35
CA LYS A 68 11.82 -17.42 -25.81
C LYS A 68 11.49 -15.97 -26.19
N ARG A 69 10.54 -15.34 -25.50
CA ARG A 69 10.17 -13.93 -25.71
C ARG A 69 11.37 -13.01 -25.47
N VAL A 70 12.05 -13.16 -24.34
CA VAL A 70 13.20 -12.31 -23.99
C VAL A 70 14.36 -12.51 -24.97
N CYS A 71 14.61 -13.74 -25.43
CA CYS A 71 15.62 -14.00 -26.46
C CYS A 71 15.27 -13.31 -27.78
N ARG A 72 14.00 -13.34 -28.20
CA ARG A 72 13.54 -12.64 -29.41
C ARG A 72 13.70 -11.12 -29.28
N ASP A 73 13.19 -10.55 -28.19
CA ASP A 73 13.20 -9.10 -27.95
C ASP A 73 14.63 -8.54 -27.86
N ASN A 74 15.62 -9.38 -27.54
CA ASN A 74 17.03 -8.98 -27.39
C ASN A 74 17.93 -9.56 -28.50
N LYS A 75 17.36 -10.09 -29.59
CA LYS A 75 18.07 -10.70 -30.74
C LYS A 75 19.17 -11.68 -30.30
N LEU A 76 18.81 -12.63 -29.43
CA LEU A 76 19.72 -13.64 -28.90
C LEU A 76 19.58 -14.96 -29.63
N LEU A 77 20.69 -15.50 -30.11
CA LEU A 77 20.83 -16.90 -30.48
C LEU A 77 21.18 -17.68 -29.23
N VAL A 78 20.37 -18.67 -28.85
CA VAL A 78 20.55 -19.44 -27.60
C VAL A 78 20.48 -20.92 -27.90
N TRP A 79 21.42 -21.69 -27.36
CA TRP A 79 21.46 -23.14 -27.50
C TRP A 79 21.88 -23.83 -26.19
N GLY A 80 21.47 -25.10 -26.06
CA GLY A 80 21.68 -25.95 -24.89
C GLY A 80 20.38 -26.43 -24.24
N THR A 81 20.51 -27.39 -23.33
CA THR A 81 19.37 -28.07 -22.71
C THR A 81 18.75 -27.24 -21.59
N TYR A 82 17.46 -26.90 -21.72
CA TYR A 82 16.70 -26.28 -20.63
C TYR A 82 15.99 -27.36 -19.79
N GLU A 83 16.44 -27.52 -18.55
CA GLU A 83 15.81 -28.40 -17.55
C GLU A 83 15.07 -27.57 -16.49
N ASN A 84 15.65 -26.45 -16.07
CA ASN A 84 15.07 -25.52 -15.10
C ASN A 84 15.77 -24.14 -15.16
N GLN A 85 15.35 -23.22 -14.30
CA GLN A 85 15.86 -21.85 -14.22
C GLN A 85 17.37 -21.74 -13.88
N ARG A 86 18.01 -22.80 -13.39
CA ARG A 86 19.46 -22.87 -13.14
C ARG A 86 20.25 -23.42 -14.32
N SER A 87 19.60 -24.01 -15.33
CA SER A 87 20.25 -24.57 -16.52
C SER A 87 21.17 -23.54 -17.17
N LYS A 88 22.40 -23.96 -17.48
CA LYS A 88 23.43 -23.10 -18.08
C LYS A 88 23.32 -23.19 -19.60
N LEU A 89 22.77 -22.14 -20.19
CA LEU A 89 22.58 -22.03 -21.63
C LEU A 89 23.71 -21.20 -22.23
N THR A 90 24.07 -21.54 -23.46
CA THR A 90 25.04 -20.80 -24.26
C THR A 90 24.28 -19.87 -25.20
N TYR A 91 24.76 -18.65 -25.38
CA TYR A 91 24.10 -17.66 -26.22
C TYR A 91 25.06 -16.67 -26.87
N MET A 92 24.60 -16.04 -27.96
CA MET A 92 25.30 -15.02 -28.73
C MET A 92 24.30 -13.95 -29.19
N HIS A 93 24.77 -12.73 -29.43
CA HIS A 93 23.96 -11.67 -30.03
C HIS A 93 23.99 -11.75 -31.56
N ASP A 94 22.82 -11.58 -32.17
CA ASP A 94 22.58 -11.42 -33.60
C ASP A 94 22.11 -9.99 -33.91
N ASP A 95 22.70 -9.02 -33.19
CA ASP A 95 22.42 -7.60 -33.35
C ASP A 95 23.71 -6.90 -33.80
N PRO A 96 23.78 -6.36 -35.03
CA PRO A 96 25.01 -5.76 -35.56
C PRO A 96 25.47 -4.53 -34.76
N ASP A 97 24.56 -3.85 -34.04
CA ASP A 97 24.86 -2.68 -33.21
C ASP A 97 25.39 -3.06 -31.81
N CYS A 98 25.51 -4.35 -31.52
CA CYS A 98 25.98 -4.86 -30.22
C CYS A 98 27.51 -4.94 -30.17
N ARG A 99 28.14 -4.29 -29.17
CA ARG A 99 29.60 -4.40 -28.91
C ARG A 99 30.10 -5.82 -28.59
N GLY A 100 29.18 -6.77 -28.37
CA GLY A 100 29.45 -8.19 -28.13
C GLY A 100 28.97 -9.12 -29.25
N VAL A 101 28.60 -8.57 -30.42
CA VAL A 101 28.19 -9.38 -31.59
C VAL A 101 29.29 -10.37 -31.96
N GLY A 102 28.92 -11.60 -32.30
CA GLY A 102 29.86 -12.68 -32.62
C GLY A 102 30.56 -13.35 -31.43
N LYS A 103 30.42 -12.84 -30.20
CA LYS A 103 30.99 -13.48 -28.99
C LYS A 103 30.01 -14.44 -28.33
N VAL A 104 30.51 -15.61 -27.96
CA VAL A 104 29.74 -16.66 -27.29
C VAL A 104 29.81 -16.50 -25.76
N PHE A 105 28.66 -16.48 -25.11
CA PHE A 105 28.52 -16.31 -23.65
C PHE A 105 27.78 -17.48 -23.03
N ARG A 106 28.02 -17.74 -21.73
CA ARG A 106 27.32 -18.78 -20.97
C ARG A 106 26.60 -18.17 -19.76
N GLY A 107 25.30 -18.45 -19.62
CA GLY A 107 24.45 -17.86 -18.59
C GLY A 107 23.40 -18.84 -18.07
N SER A 108 22.99 -18.69 -16.81
CA SER A 108 21.83 -19.46 -16.33
C SER A 108 20.55 -18.95 -16.99
N ALA A 109 19.60 -19.85 -17.29
CA ALA A 109 18.31 -19.50 -17.88
C ALA A 109 17.60 -18.37 -17.12
N ALA A 110 17.63 -18.36 -15.78
CA ALA A 110 17.05 -17.28 -14.98
C ALA A 110 17.69 -15.90 -15.16
N LYS A 111 18.96 -15.83 -15.57
CA LYS A 111 19.61 -14.55 -15.86
C LYS A 111 19.18 -14.06 -17.24
N LEU A 112 19.12 -14.98 -18.21
CA LEU A 112 18.62 -14.73 -19.56
C LEU A 112 17.16 -14.27 -19.56
N THR A 113 16.26 -14.97 -18.86
CA THR A 113 14.84 -14.58 -18.73
C THR A 113 14.65 -13.22 -18.07
N ARG A 114 15.61 -12.75 -17.25
CA ARG A 114 15.57 -11.41 -16.64
C ARG A 114 16.33 -10.35 -17.48
N GLY A 115 16.78 -10.70 -18.68
CA GLY A 115 17.56 -9.82 -19.55
C GLY A 115 18.94 -9.45 -19.00
N ARG A 116 19.47 -10.16 -17.99
CA ARG A 116 20.80 -9.88 -17.42
C ARG A 116 21.89 -10.57 -18.22
N LEU A 117 22.27 -9.94 -19.33
CA LEU A 117 23.24 -10.44 -20.29
C LEU A 117 24.68 -10.03 -19.92
N ALA A 118 25.63 -10.93 -20.19
CA ALA A 118 27.04 -10.79 -19.84
C ALA A 118 27.76 -9.76 -20.72
N CYS A 119 27.27 -9.52 -21.94
CA CYS A 119 27.82 -8.54 -22.88
C CYS A 119 27.67 -7.07 -22.42
N GLY A 120 26.82 -6.79 -21.42
CA GLY A 120 26.57 -5.42 -20.93
C GLY A 120 25.63 -4.57 -21.77
N CYS A 121 25.14 -5.08 -22.91
CA CYS A 121 24.34 -4.38 -23.91
C CYS A 121 22.99 -3.84 -23.37
N ASN A 122 22.37 -4.57 -22.44
CA ASN A 122 21.15 -4.13 -21.76
C ASN A 122 21.39 -2.91 -20.82
N ARG A 123 22.64 -2.48 -20.58
CA ARG A 123 22.91 -1.22 -19.86
C ARG A 123 22.59 0.02 -20.72
N GLN A 124 22.74 -0.05 -22.05
CA GLN A 124 22.47 1.06 -22.97
C GLN A 124 20.97 1.24 -23.22
N ALA A 125 20.22 0.15 -23.43
CA ALA A 125 18.75 0.18 -23.47
C ALA A 125 18.13 0.55 -22.09
N ALA A 126 18.79 0.17 -20.98
CA ALA A 126 18.42 0.64 -19.64
C ALA A 126 18.79 2.12 -19.40
N ALA A 127 19.75 2.71 -20.12
CA ALA A 127 20.04 4.14 -20.08
C ALA A 127 18.97 4.94 -20.86
N ALA A 128 18.52 4.44 -22.01
CA ALA A 128 17.38 5.01 -22.73
C ALA A 128 16.06 4.94 -21.92
N ARG A 129 15.83 3.86 -21.15
CA ARG A 129 14.72 3.79 -20.17
C ARG A 129 14.86 4.75 -18.98
N ARG A 130 16.07 5.23 -18.66
CA ARG A 130 16.31 6.20 -17.56
C ARG A 130 15.96 7.64 -17.95
N ALA A 131 15.99 7.99 -19.24
CA ALA A 131 15.50 9.28 -19.72
C ALA A 131 13.97 9.47 -19.51
N LEU A 132 13.21 8.37 -19.37
CA LEU A 132 11.78 8.39 -19.04
C LEU A 132 11.49 8.64 -17.55
N ASP A 133 12.51 8.76 -16.70
CA ASP A 133 12.36 8.81 -15.24
C ASP A 133 12.19 10.25 -14.69
N VAL A 134 12.59 11.30 -15.44
CA VAL A 134 12.20 12.70 -15.12
C VAL A 134 10.68 12.86 -15.22
N SER A 135 10.06 12.29 -16.26
CA SER A 135 8.60 12.30 -16.40
C SER A 135 7.91 11.53 -15.28
N ALA A 136 8.51 10.44 -14.80
CA ALA A 136 7.97 9.66 -13.69
C ALA A 136 8.12 10.40 -12.35
N ALA A 137 9.24 11.06 -12.10
CA ALA A 137 9.44 11.94 -10.95
C ALA A 137 8.51 13.15 -10.98
N ALA A 138 8.36 13.81 -12.13
CA ALA A 138 7.44 14.92 -12.31
C ALA A 138 5.97 14.49 -12.11
N GLU A 139 5.59 13.34 -12.66
CA GLU A 139 4.26 12.77 -12.43
C GLU A 139 4.05 12.37 -10.96
N LEU A 140 5.06 11.80 -10.30
CA LEU A 140 5.01 11.52 -8.87
C LEU A 140 4.84 12.80 -8.04
N ALA A 141 5.53 13.89 -8.42
CA ALA A 141 5.36 15.20 -7.81
C ALA A 141 3.94 15.71 -8.00
N ARG A 142 3.40 15.65 -9.23
CA ARG A 142 2.04 16.07 -9.56
C ARG A 142 0.97 15.25 -8.82
N GLN A 143 1.12 13.92 -8.78
CA GLN A 143 0.28 13.04 -7.96
C GLN A 143 0.36 13.39 -6.48
N ARG A 144 1.47 14.01 -6.07
CA ARG A 144 1.67 14.54 -4.73
C ARG A 144 1.25 15.98 -4.50
N GLY A 145 0.62 16.61 -5.50
CA GLY A 145 0.23 18.01 -5.46
C GLY A 145 1.42 18.96 -5.44
N GLY A 146 2.63 18.44 -5.68
CA GLY A 146 3.86 19.17 -5.76
C GLY A 146 4.38 19.31 -7.18
N LYS A 147 5.59 19.85 -7.33
CA LYS A 147 6.33 19.99 -8.58
C LYS A 147 7.73 19.44 -8.40
N LEU A 148 8.31 18.89 -9.47
CA LEU A 148 9.73 18.59 -9.51
C LEU A 148 10.45 19.88 -9.95
N LEU A 149 11.50 20.27 -9.22
CA LEU A 149 12.32 21.45 -9.52
C LEU A 149 13.62 21.06 -10.23
N SER A 150 14.13 19.84 -10.00
CA SER A 150 15.29 19.33 -10.73
C SER A 150 14.99 19.12 -12.21
N ALA A 151 15.84 19.69 -13.07
CA ALA A 151 15.77 19.53 -14.52
C ALA A 151 16.43 18.23 -15.02
N SER A 152 17.39 17.68 -14.26
CA SER A 152 18.11 16.45 -14.60
C SER A 152 17.84 15.35 -13.57
N TYR A 153 17.87 14.11 -14.05
CA TYR A 153 17.74 12.91 -13.24
C TYR A 153 18.80 11.90 -13.65
N GLU A 154 19.68 11.54 -12.72
CA GLU A 154 20.77 10.60 -12.99
C GLU A 154 20.38 9.17 -12.62
N ASN A 155 19.81 8.98 -11.42
CA ASN A 155 19.36 7.68 -10.91
C ASN A 155 18.40 7.86 -9.71
N ASN A 156 17.79 6.77 -9.25
CA ASN A 156 16.73 6.79 -8.22
C ASN A 156 17.23 7.03 -6.79
N ALA A 157 18.54 7.00 -6.57
CA ALA A 157 19.18 7.29 -5.29
C ALA A 157 19.71 8.73 -5.23
N THR A 158 20.02 9.36 -6.37
CA THR A 158 20.42 10.76 -6.43
C THR A 158 19.28 11.66 -5.92
N PRO A 159 19.56 12.57 -4.97
CA PRO A 159 18.56 13.53 -4.50
C PRO A 159 18.10 14.45 -5.62
N LEU A 160 16.79 14.62 -5.74
CA LEU A 160 16.16 15.63 -6.60
C LEU A 160 15.57 16.74 -5.73
N GLN A 161 15.43 17.92 -6.31
CA GLN A 161 14.74 19.05 -5.73
C GLN A 161 13.25 18.97 -6.06
N TRP A 162 12.41 19.03 -5.03
CA TRP A 162 10.96 18.93 -5.12
C TRP A 162 10.33 20.14 -4.46
N LYS A 163 9.13 20.53 -4.91
CA LYS A 163 8.25 21.49 -4.26
C LYS A 163 6.96 20.80 -3.85
N CYS A 164 6.53 20.88 -2.60
CA CYS A 164 5.25 20.27 -2.20
C CYS A 164 4.05 21.17 -2.51
N ALA A 165 2.84 20.68 -2.27
CA ALA A 165 1.60 21.45 -2.45
C ALA A 165 1.53 22.72 -1.59
N GLN A 166 2.22 22.73 -0.45
CA GLN A 166 2.32 23.89 0.46
C GLN A 166 3.47 24.84 0.07
N GLY A 167 4.12 24.61 -1.07
CA GLY A 167 5.19 25.48 -1.55
C GLY A 167 6.58 25.20 -0.96
N HIS A 168 6.73 24.29 0.01
CA HIS A 168 8.03 23.93 0.56
C HIS A 168 8.92 23.25 -0.48
N GLU A 169 10.17 23.70 -0.60
CA GLU A 169 11.19 23.15 -1.47
C GLU A 169 12.12 22.25 -0.65
N PHE A 170 12.35 21.02 -1.08
CA PHE A 170 13.11 20.02 -0.32
C PHE A 170 13.83 19.03 -1.22
N SER A 171 14.94 18.49 -0.72
CA SER A 171 15.77 17.50 -1.43
C SER A 171 15.43 16.07 -1.02
N MET A 172 15.15 15.19 -1.99
CA MET A 172 14.82 13.79 -1.73
C MET A 172 15.09 12.90 -2.94
N SER A 173 15.53 11.66 -2.71
CA SER A 173 15.67 10.69 -3.80
C SER A 173 14.30 10.26 -4.34
N GLN A 174 14.20 9.98 -5.64
CA GLN A 174 12.95 9.45 -6.21
C GLN A 174 12.57 8.09 -5.60
N SER A 175 13.55 7.29 -5.18
CA SER A 175 13.29 6.00 -4.53
C SER A 175 12.57 6.18 -3.18
N ASP A 176 12.99 7.14 -2.37
CA ASP A 176 12.36 7.44 -1.08
C ASP A 176 10.99 8.08 -1.27
N ALA A 177 10.90 9.00 -2.23
CA ALA A 177 9.63 9.55 -2.66
C ALA A 177 8.68 8.41 -3.08
N SER A 178 9.10 7.46 -3.89
CA SER A 178 8.27 6.36 -4.37
C SER A 178 7.83 5.42 -3.24
N ARG A 179 8.68 5.21 -2.23
CA ARG A 179 8.37 4.42 -1.01
C ARG A 179 7.42 5.12 -0.04
N GLY A 180 6.97 6.32 -0.35
CA GLY A 180 5.95 7.04 0.41
C GLY A 180 6.51 8.08 1.39
N ARG A 181 7.84 8.27 1.43
CA ARG A 181 8.41 9.48 2.04
C ARG A 181 8.08 10.68 1.16
N TRP A 182 7.91 11.84 1.75
CA TRP A 182 7.62 13.07 1.03
C TRP A 182 8.13 14.26 1.83
N CYS A 183 7.76 15.47 1.41
CA CYS A 183 8.08 16.75 2.02
C CYS A 183 8.29 16.63 3.54
N PRO A 184 9.54 16.75 4.03
CA PRO A 184 9.85 16.59 5.44
C PRO A 184 9.15 17.65 6.31
N HIS A 185 8.90 18.84 5.76
CA HIS A 185 8.05 19.87 6.38
C HIS A 185 6.62 19.37 6.64
N CYS A 186 6.10 18.48 5.78
CA CYS A 186 4.80 17.84 5.96
C CYS A 186 4.90 16.49 6.70
N ALA A 187 6.10 15.92 6.85
CA ALA A 187 6.32 14.57 7.39
C ALA A 187 6.49 14.54 8.93
N GLY A 188 6.24 15.66 9.61
CA GLY A 188 6.20 15.74 11.06
C GLY A 188 5.02 14.99 11.68
N SER A 189 5.07 14.81 13.00
CA SER A 189 3.88 14.39 13.74
C SER A 189 2.77 15.43 13.51
N ARG A 190 1.51 15.01 13.39
CA ARG A 190 0.40 15.94 13.20
C ARG A 190 0.26 16.93 14.35
N ALA A 191 0.66 16.53 15.55
CA ALA A 191 0.74 17.42 16.69
C ALA A 191 1.77 18.53 16.42
N ASN A 192 2.94 18.19 15.87
CA ASN A 192 3.97 19.17 15.51
C ASN A 192 3.46 20.12 14.41
N ALA A 193 2.79 19.59 13.39
CA ALA A 193 2.19 20.41 12.34
C ALA A 193 1.08 21.34 12.87
N LEU A 194 0.29 20.87 13.84
CA LEU A 194 -0.75 21.67 14.49
C LEU A 194 -0.14 22.78 15.36
N CYS A 195 0.84 22.43 16.18
CA CYS A 195 1.63 23.36 16.97
C CYS A 195 2.21 24.46 16.09
N LYS A 196 2.84 24.08 14.97
CA LYS A 196 3.38 25.03 13.99
C LYS A 196 2.31 26.01 13.51
N VAL A 197 1.20 25.52 12.97
CA VAL A 197 0.13 26.38 12.43
C VAL A 197 -0.41 27.35 13.47
N ILE A 198 -0.62 26.89 14.70
CA ILE A 198 -1.14 27.72 15.79
C ILE A 198 -0.09 28.75 16.22
N LEU A 199 1.17 28.34 16.39
CA LEU A 199 2.25 29.25 16.80
C LEU A 199 2.54 30.32 15.73
N GLU A 200 2.56 29.96 14.44
CA GLU A 200 2.72 30.91 13.35
C GLU A 200 1.61 31.97 13.36
N ARG A 201 0.37 31.57 13.72
CA ARG A 201 -0.75 32.49 13.85
C ARG A 201 -0.67 33.36 15.10
N LEU A 202 -0.29 32.79 16.23
CA LEU A 202 -0.19 33.51 17.52
C LEU A 202 0.94 34.54 17.51
N LEU A 203 2.08 34.18 16.94
CA LEU A 203 3.30 34.97 17.03
C LEU A 203 3.57 35.77 15.75
N SER A 204 2.79 35.57 14.68
CA SER A 204 3.04 36.13 13.35
C SER A 204 4.44 35.82 12.81
N VAL A 205 4.95 34.64 13.14
CA VAL A 205 6.30 34.16 12.75
C VAL A 205 6.19 33.06 11.71
N GLN A 206 7.26 32.82 10.97
CA GLN A 206 7.42 31.61 10.16
C GLN A 206 8.43 30.68 10.81
N PHE A 207 8.05 29.41 10.98
CA PHE A 207 8.95 28.36 11.45
C PHE A 207 9.43 27.51 10.27
N MET A 208 10.75 27.30 10.22
CA MET A 208 11.41 26.42 9.26
C MET A 208 11.95 25.18 9.98
N PRO A 209 11.52 23.96 9.59
CA PRO A 209 11.94 22.71 10.24
C PRO A 209 13.29 22.16 9.74
N GLU A 210 13.87 22.76 8.69
CA GLU A 210 15.11 22.26 8.06
C GLU A 210 16.38 22.98 8.55
N HIS A 211 16.24 24.07 9.30
CA HIS A 211 17.38 24.81 9.83
C HIS A 211 17.66 24.38 11.26
N THR A 212 18.70 23.56 11.43
CA THR A 212 19.39 23.44 12.72
C THR A 212 20.25 24.70 12.88
N PRO A 213 19.95 25.60 13.83
CA PRO A 213 20.75 26.79 14.01
C PRO A 213 22.17 26.42 14.44
N ALA A 214 23.15 27.26 14.08
CA ALA A 214 24.57 26.97 14.29
C ALA A 214 24.91 26.64 15.76
N PHE A 215 24.24 27.30 16.70
CA PHE A 215 24.42 27.03 18.12
C PHE A 215 23.94 25.65 18.55
N LEU A 216 22.83 25.17 18.01
CA LEU A 216 22.33 23.83 18.29
C LEU A 216 23.22 22.78 17.60
N ALA A 217 23.69 23.06 16.39
CA ALA A 217 24.62 22.18 15.68
C ALA A 217 25.91 21.95 16.49
N LYS A 218 26.49 23.04 17.02
CA LYS A 218 27.67 23.00 17.90
C LYS A 218 27.39 22.21 19.19
N ALA A 219 26.30 22.52 19.89
CA ALA A 219 25.93 21.79 21.11
C ALA A 219 25.69 20.28 20.84
N SER A 220 25.12 19.96 19.68
CA SER A 220 24.91 18.59 19.23
C SER A 220 26.23 17.87 18.98
N GLU A 221 27.20 18.54 18.36
CA GLU A 221 28.54 18.01 18.12
C GLU A 221 29.31 17.76 19.43
N GLU A 222 29.34 18.72 20.34
CA GLU A 222 29.97 18.61 21.66
C GLU A 222 29.37 17.46 22.49
N ALA A 223 28.08 17.17 22.31
CA ALA A 223 27.40 16.06 22.96
C ALA A 223 27.59 14.69 22.27
N GLY A 224 28.38 14.62 21.19
CA GLY A 224 28.59 13.41 20.39
C GLY A 224 27.36 12.99 19.56
N LEU A 225 26.51 13.95 19.22
CA LEU A 225 25.23 13.79 18.53
C LEU A 225 25.18 14.59 17.23
N ALA A 226 26.32 14.83 16.57
CA ALA A 226 26.38 15.65 15.35
C ALA A 226 25.33 15.21 14.30
N GLY A 227 24.53 16.16 13.80
CA GLY A 227 23.46 15.91 12.83
C GLY A 227 22.20 15.22 13.37
N VAL A 228 22.10 14.97 14.68
CA VAL A 228 20.95 14.28 15.30
C VAL A 228 19.92 15.28 15.85
N LEU A 229 20.37 16.32 16.55
CA LEU A 229 19.47 17.28 17.19
C LEU A 229 18.93 18.29 16.19
N ARG A 230 17.63 18.54 16.28
CA ARG A 230 16.90 19.56 15.53
C ARG A 230 15.66 19.98 16.28
N PHE A 231 15.19 21.19 16.01
CA PHE A 231 13.92 21.68 16.52
C PHE A 231 12.72 21.15 15.72
N ASP A 232 11.55 21.06 16.34
CA ASP A 232 10.30 20.81 15.60
C ASP A 232 9.92 22.01 14.71
N GLY A 233 10.29 23.21 15.14
CA GLY A 233 10.35 24.39 14.29
C GLY A 233 11.29 25.46 14.84
N TRP A 234 11.96 26.16 13.92
CA TRP A 234 12.93 27.23 14.22
C TRP A 234 12.61 28.47 13.40
N SER A 235 12.65 29.65 14.03
CA SER A 235 12.56 30.95 13.37
C SER A 235 13.84 31.73 13.61
N GLU A 236 14.66 31.89 12.58
CA GLU A 236 15.94 32.61 12.69
C GLU A 236 15.74 34.10 12.99
N ALA A 237 14.80 34.74 12.29
CA ALA A 237 14.53 36.17 12.42
C ALA A 237 14.13 36.56 13.85
N GLU A 238 13.33 35.73 14.49
CA GLU A 238 12.79 35.98 15.82
C GLU A 238 13.57 35.31 16.94
N ARG A 239 14.53 34.44 16.57
CA ARG A 239 15.27 33.56 17.48
C ARG A 239 14.37 32.74 18.40
N ILE A 240 13.27 32.21 17.85
CA ILE A 240 12.29 31.38 18.56
C ILE A 240 12.34 29.95 18.01
N ALA A 241 12.45 28.98 18.91
CA ALA A 241 12.30 27.56 18.64
C ALA A 241 11.03 27.01 19.31
N PHE A 242 10.46 25.94 18.77
CA PHE A 242 9.48 25.14 19.51
C PHE A 242 9.75 23.63 19.44
N GLU A 243 9.29 22.92 20.47
CA GLU A 243 9.35 21.47 20.62
C GLU A 243 8.02 20.94 21.13
N HIS A 244 7.49 19.88 20.51
CA HIS A 244 6.30 19.21 21.01
C HIS A 244 6.65 17.89 21.70
N GLN A 245 6.38 17.81 23.01
CA GLN A 245 6.67 16.66 23.84
C GLN A 245 5.49 15.68 23.88
N GLY A 246 5.55 14.63 23.06
CA GLY A 246 4.58 13.52 23.14
C GLY A 246 4.77 12.62 24.37
N PRO A 247 3.90 11.60 24.57
CA PRO A 247 3.95 10.69 25.73
C PRO A 247 5.32 10.06 26.00
N GLN A 248 6.11 9.83 24.95
CA GLN A 248 7.46 9.26 25.06
C GLN A 248 8.47 10.10 25.86
N HIS A 249 8.21 11.40 26.07
CA HIS A 249 9.06 12.28 26.88
C HIS A 249 8.80 12.12 28.37
N TYR A 250 7.61 11.65 28.74
CA TYR A 250 7.20 11.46 30.13
C TYR A 250 7.41 10.02 30.60
N GLU A 251 7.20 9.04 29.71
CA GLU A 251 7.34 7.63 30.04
C GLU A 251 7.82 6.77 28.85
N PRO A 252 8.42 5.59 29.10
CA PRO A 252 8.77 4.63 28.05
C PRO A 252 7.54 4.10 27.29
N VAL A 253 7.37 4.50 26.03
CA VAL A 253 6.26 4.03 25.17
C VAL A 253 6.69 2.87 24.28
N VAL A 254 6.13 1.68 24.53
CA VAL A 254 6.36 0.49 23.68
C VAL A 254 5.54 0.60 22.39
N ARG A 255 6.23 0.69 21.25
CA ARG A 255 5.60 0.80 19.92
C ARG A 255 5.68 -0.47 19.08
N ASN A 256 6.67 -1.32 19.37
CA ASN A 256 6.99 -2.50 18.57
C ASN A 256 7.16 -3.71 19.47
N ASN A 257 6.94 -4.89 18.89
CA ASN A 257 7.26 -6.15 19.52
C ASN A 257 8.66 -6.61 19.11
N THR A 258 9.29 -7.43 19.95
CA THR A 258 10.50 -8.21 19.63
C THR A 258 10.17 -9.29 18.59
N ALA A 259 11.20 -9.94 18.03
CA ALA A 259 11.03 -10.94 16.98
C ALA A 259 10.18 -12.14 17.40
N ASP A 260 10.14 -12.45 18.70
CA ASP A 260 9.31 -13.47 19.34
C ASP A 260 7.91 -12.98 19.73
N GLY A 261 7.53 -11.75 19.31
CA GLY A 261 6.19 -11.21 19.47
C GLY A 261 5.89 -10.56 20.82
N ARG A 262 6.88 -10.49 21.74
CA ARG A 262 6.72 -9.81 23.04
C ARG A 262 6.89 -8.29 22.93
N PRO A 263 6.30 -7.48 23.82
CA PRO A 263 6.52 -6.03 23.81
C PRO A 263 8.00 -5.68 24.00
N ASN A 264 8.58 -4.83 23.15
CA ASN A 264 9.99 -4.44 23.24
C ASN A 264 10.19 -3.28 24.24
N VAL A 265 10.12 -3.61 25.53
CA VAL A 265 10.24 -2.66 26.65
C VAL A 265 11.62 -2.01 26.69
N GLU A 266 12.68 -2.77 26.45
CA GLU A 266 14.06 -2.30 26.51
C GLU A 266 14.34 -1.20 25.47
N ALA A 267 13.86 -1.39 24.24
CA ALA A 267 13.96 -0.36 23.21
C ALA A 267 13.13 0.89 23.53
N ALA A 268 11.99 0.74 24.21
CA ALA A 268 11.18 1.86 24.66
C ALA A 268 11.92 2.68 25.73
N HIS A 269 12.52 2.00 26.71
CA HIS A 269 13.30 2.66 27.77
C HIS A 269 14.52 3.40 27.21
N ARG A 270 15.31 2.76 26.34
CA ARG A 270 16.44 3.43 25.66
C ARG A 270 16.02 4.69 24.91
N LYS A 271 14.88 4.65 24.20
CA LYS A 271 14.35 5.82 23.49
C LYS A 271 13.91 6.94 24.41
N HIS A 272 13.29 6.60 25.54
CA HIS A 272 12.89 7.58 26.55
C HIS A 272 14.11 8.28 27.16
N VAL A 273 15.12 7.53 27.58
CA VAL A 273 16.38 8.08 28.12
C VAL A 273 17.13 8.95 27.11
N LEU A 274 17.16 8.54 25.84
CA LEU A 274 17.73 9.38 24.78
C LEU A 274 16.91 10.67 24.57
N GLY A 275 15.58 10.57 24.61
CA GLY A 275 14.69 11.73 24.50
C GLY A 275 14.95 12.78 25.59
N THR A 276 15.03 12.35 26.85
CA THR A 276 15.31 13.27 27.97
C THR A 276 16.69 13.91 27.86
N LYS A 277 17.71 13.16 27.39
CA LYS A 277 19.03 13.71 27.08
C LYS A 277 18.96 14.78 25.99
N TYR A 278 18.20 14.55 24.92
CA TYR A 278 18.04 15.51 23.83
C TYR A 278 17.34 16.79 24.28
N ASP A 279 16.31 16.67 25.11
CA ASP A 279 15.58 17.81 25.66
C ASP A 279 16.49 18.69 26.52
N ALA A 280 17.31 18.09 27.39
CA ALA A 280 18.26 18.83 28.22
C ALA A 280 19.28 19.62 27.38
N ILE A 281 19.83 19.01 26.31
CA ILE A 281 20.78 19.69 25.43
C ILE A 281 20.11 20.84 24.69
N LYS A 282 18.87 20.68 24.21
CA LYS A 282 18.12 21.74 23.53
C LYS A 282 17.87 22.93 24.43
N VAL A 283 17.45 22.69 25.68
CA VAL A 283 17.25 23.75 26.68
C VAL A 283 18.56 24.48 26.96
N TRP A 284 19.64 23.75 27.20
CA TRP A 284 20.96 24.32 27.44
C TRP A 284 21.46 25.15 26.23
N ALA A 285 21.32 24.62 25.01
CA ALA A 285 21.77 25.29 23.79
C ALA A 285 21.01 26.61 23.54
N CYS A 286 19.74 26.69 23.91
CA CYS A 286 18.95 27.92 23.77
C CYS A 286 19.28 28.97 24.83
N ALA A 287 19.86 28.59 25.97
CA ALA A 287 20.14 29.53 27.06
C ALA A 287 21.00 30.71 26.58
N GLY A 288 20.45 31.93 26.69
CA GLY A 288 21.11 33.16 26.24
C GLY A 288 21.18 33.38 24.72
N GLN A 289 20.61 32.48 23.92
CA GLN A 289 20.72 32.53 22.45
C GLN A 289 19.38 32.53 21.72
N ALA A 290 18.34 31.93 22.30
CA ALA A 290 17.02 31.81 21.69
C ALA A 290 15.95 31.52 22.76
N THR A 291 14.68 31.82 22.44
CA THR A 291 13.56 31.36 23.27
C THR A 291 13.06 30.00 22.79
N LEU A 292 13.02 29.01 23.69
CA LEU A 292 12.48 27.68 23.40
C LEU A 292 11.07 27.54 23.99
N ILE A 293 10.07 27.34 23.13
CA ILE A 293 8.70 27.07 23.52
C ILE A 293 8.51 25.55 23.58
N VAL A 294 8.41 25.00 24.80
CA VAL A 294 8.14 23.58 25.01
C VAL A 294 6.64 23.37 25.15
N ILE A 295 6.05 22.67 24.19
CA ILE A 295 4.62 22.37 24.15
C ILE A 295 4.43 20.95 24.72
N PRO A 296 3.65 20.79 25.80
CA PRO A 296 3.37 19.47 26.37
C PRO A 296 2.47 18.64 25.44
N ASP A 297 2.23 17.37 25.79
CA ASP A 297 1.42 16.48 24.95
C ASP A 297 0.00 17.04 24.76
N ILE A 298 -0.32 17.37 23.51
CA ILE A 298 -1.66 17.83 23.11
C ILE A 298 -2.60 16.70 22.68
N SER A 299 -2.22 15.43 22.91
CA SER A 299 -3.00 14.20 22.70
C SER A 299 -4.01 14.26 21.55
N ILE A 300 -3.51 14.03 20.34
CA ILE A 300 -4.30 14.13 19.10
C ILE A 300 -5.06 12.84 18.73
N ARG A 301 -5.16 11.83 19.61
CA ARG A 301 -5.95 10.62 19.30
C ARG A 301 -7.45 10.94 19.35
N GLY A 302 -8.14 10.73 18.23
CA GLY A 302 -9.56 11.10 18.09
C GLY A 302 -9.78 12.62 17.98
N TYR A 303 -8.77 13.34 17.50
CA TYR A 303 -8.76 14.79 17.45
C TYR A 303 -9.74 15.40 16.44
N GLY A 304 -10.91 15.84 16.90
CA GLY A 304 -11.85 16.65 16.12
C GLY A 304 -12.09 18.04 16.74
N TYR A 305 -13.00 18.82 16.15
CA TYR A 305 -13.36 20.17 16.62
C TYR A 305 -13.66 20.26 18.12
N ALA A 306 -14.26 19.21 18.71
CA ALA A 306 -14.61 19.17 20.12
C ALA A 306 -13.42 19.39 21.08
N ARG A 307 -12.20 19.07 20.67
CA ARG A 307 -10.97 19.26 21.48
C ARG A 307 -10.09 20.40 20.98
N SER A 308 -10.56 21.19 20.00
CA SER A 308 -9.77 22.29 19.43
C SER A 308 -9.44 23.36 20.45
N LYS A 309 -10.42 23.74 21.28
CA LYS A 309 -10.27 24.74 22.35
C LYS A 309 -9.22 24.34 23.38
N ASP A 310 -9.25 23.08 23.82
CA ASP A 310 -8.26 22.56 24.78
C ASP A 310 -6.85 22.65 24.21
N VAL A 311 -6.66 22.24 22.95
CA VAL A 311 -5.35 22.29 22.29
C VAL A 311 -4.85 23.73 22.14
N VAL A 312 -5.72 24.66 21.71
CA VAL A 312 -5.36 26.08 21.63
C VAL A 312 -4.97 26.60 23.03
N ALA A 313 -5.74 26.29 24.06
CA ALA A 313 -5.45 26.72 25.43
C ALA A 313 -4.10 26.18 25.94
N THR A 314 -3.80 24.90 25.70
CA THR A 314 -2.51 24.29 26.06
C THR A 314 -1.34 25.00 25.38
N ILE A 315 -1.44 25.28 24.08
CA ILE A 315 -0.38 25.96 23.34
C ILE A 315 -0.22 27.40 23.82
N VAL A 316 -1.32 28.13 24.02
CA VAL A 316 -1.28 29.52 24.54
C VAL A 316 -0.62 29.56 25.92
N SER A 317 -0.92 28.60 26.80
CA SER A 317 -0.27 28.49 28.10
C SER A 317 1.25 28.28 27.98
N ALA A 318 1.69 27.43 27.05
CA ALA A 318 3.11 27.19 26.80
C ALA A 318 3.82 28.44 26.25
N VAL A 319 3.16 29.18 25.35
CA VAL A 319 3.68 30.43 24.80
C VAL A 319 3.83 31.49 25.89
N ARG A 320 2.81 31.68 26.73
CA ARG A 320 2.83 32.65 27.84
C ARG A 320 3.90 32.34 28.88
N ALA A 321 4.20 31.06 29.10
CA ALA A 321 5.25 30.63 30.02
C ALA A 321 6.66 30.87 29.45
N ALA A 322 6.82 30.85 28.12
CA ALA A 322 8.12 30.92 27.45
C ALA A 322 8.51 32.34 27.03
N LEU A 323 7.55 33.17 26.59
CA LEU A 323 7.83 34.50 26.05
C LEU A 323 7.71 35.61 27.11
N PRO A 324 8.55 36.67 27.04
CA PRO A 324 8.43 37.83 27.92
C PRO A 324 7.17 38.64 27.61
N ALA A 325 6.67 39.37 28.61
CA ALA A 325 5.43 40.16 28.51
C ALA A 325 5.40 41.13 27.32
N ALA A 326 6.55 41.69 26.92
CA ALA A 326 6.67 42.57 25.76
C ALA A 326 6.26 41.92 24.43
N ARG A 327 6.33 40.58 24.34
CA ARG A 327 5.92 39.79 23.15
C ARG A 327 4.48 39.30 23.23
N LEU A 328 3.82 39.47 24.38
CA LEU A 328 2.43 39.10 24.64
C LEU A 328 1.55 40.36 24.53
N ASP A 329 1.66 41.04 23.40
CA ASP A 329 1.03 42.34 23.16
C ASP A 329 -0.45 42.21 22.73
N GLY A 330 -1.06 43.33 22.35
CA GLY A 330 -2.45 43.35 21.89
C GLY A 330 -2.69 42.51 20.62
N ALA A 331 -1.69 42.36 19.75
CA ALA A 331 -1.80 41.53 18.56
C ALA A 331 -1.81 40.04 18.92
N PHE A 332 -0.97 39.63 19.88
CA PHE A 332 -1.00 38.28 20.44
C PHE A 332 -2.36 37.96 21.06
N GLU A 333 -2.88 38.83 21.94
CA GLU A 333 -4.18 38.60 22.60
C GLU A 333 -5.36 38.60 21.61
N ALA A 334 -5.30 39.42 20.55
CA ALA A 334 -6.26 39.35 19.45
C ALA A 334 -6.20 38.01 18.72
N ALA A 335 -5.00 37.50 18.41
CA ALA A 335 -4.82 36.20 17.76
C ALA A 335 -5.31 35.02 18.63
N VAL A 336 -5.12 35.10 19.96
CA VAL A 336 -5.67 34.13 20.92
C VAL A 336 -7.19 34.12 20.82
N LYS A 337 -7.82 35.30 20.87
CA LYS A 337 -9.29 35.43 20.79
C LYS A 337 -9.83 34.89 19.47
N ASP A 338 -9.18 35.20 18.36
CA ASP A 338 -9.56 34.71 17.03
C ASP A 338 -9.52 33.18 16.96
N LEU A 339 -8.45 32.55 17.47
CA LEU A 339 -8.31 31.09 17.49
C LEU A 339 -9.35 30.42 18.39
N GLN A 340 -9.64 31.01 19.54
CA GLN A 340 -10.65 30.50 20.48
C GLN A 340 -12.09 30.66 19.96
N ALA A 341 -12.33 31.66 19.12
CA ALA A 341 -13.62 31.94 18.49
C ALA A 341 -13.90 31.09 17.23
N LEU A 342 -12.93 30.29 16.76
CA LEU A 342 -13.12 29.46 15.57
C LEU A 342 -14.30 28.49 15.75
N ASP A 343 -15.22 28.53 14.78
CA ASP A 343 -16.26 27.54 14.63
C ASP A 343 -15.72 26.26 13.97
N ARG A 344 -16.56 25.23 13.81
CA ARG A 344 -16.14 23.96 13.20
C ARG A 344 -15.56 24.16 11.79
N ALA A 345 -16.14 25.06 11.01
CA ALA A 345 -15.70 25.33 9.64
C ALA A 345 -14.36 26.10 9.61
N GLY A 346 -14.21 27.10 10.48
CA GLY A 346 -12.98 27.87 10.65
C GLY A 346 -11.82 26.99 11.12
N TRP A 347 -12.07 26.14 12.11
CA TRP A 347 -11.10 25.15 12.57
C TRP A 347 -10.68 24.20 11.43
N GLN A 348 -11.63 23.75 10.63
CA GLN A 348 -11.34 22.87 9.50
C GLN A 348 -10.48 23.57 8.43
N ARG A 349 -10.76 24.84 8.10
CA ARG A 349 -9.94 25.62 7.16
C ARG A 349 -8.52 25.81 7.67
N LEU A 350 -8.35 26.00 8.99
CA LEU A 350 -7.04 26.15 9.62
C LEU A 350 -6.18 24.88 9.44
N ILE A 351 -6.77 23.70 9.64
CA ILE A 351 -6.03 22.42 9.62
C ILE A 351 -5.97 21.76 8.24
N GLU A 352 -6.84 22.12 7.30
CA GLU A 352 -6.90 21.49 5.97
C GLU A 352 -5.55 21.50 5.21
N PRO A 353 -4.75 22.58 5.23
CA PRO A 353 -3.42 22.58 4.62
C PRO A 353 -2.50 21.48 5.15
N MET A 354 -2.63 21.12 6.43
CA MET A 354 -1.87 20.03 7.06
C MET A 354 -2.19 18.67 6.42
N PHE A 355 -3.43 18.48 5.94
CA PHE A 355 -3.89 17.22 5.35
C PHE A 355 -3.80 17.17 3.82
N ALA A 356 -3.72 18.33 3.15
CA ALA A 356 -3.72 18.43 1.68
C ALA A 356 -2.54 17.67 1.02
N GLY A 357 -1.40 17.58 1.71
CA GLY A 357 -0.23 16.82 1.27
C GLY A 357 -0.30 15.31 1.52
N SER A 358 -1.25 14.82 2.32
CA SER A 358 -1.30 13.42 2.73
C SER A 358 -1.69 12.49 1.58
N THR A 359 -0.80 11.54 1.24
CA THR A 359 -1.06 10.50 0.24
C THR A 359 -2.32 9.68 0.58
N ARG A 360 -2.59 9.50 1.87
CA ARG A 360 -3.79 8.82 2.40
C ARG A 360 -5.07 9.57 2.06
N ILE A 361 -5.08 10.89 2.26
CA ILE A 361 -6.23 11.75 1.94
C ILE A 361 -6.46 11.85 0.43
N ARG A 362 -5.38 11.96 -0.37
CA ARG A 362 -5.50 11.93 -1.83
C ARG A 362 -6.03 10.59 -2.34
N ARG A 363 -5.63 9.46 -1.74
CA ARG A 363 -6.20 8.15 -2.05
C ARG A 363 -7.69 8.08 -1.68
N LEU A 364 -8.07 8.64 -0.53
CA LEU A 364 -9.45 8.70 -0.09
C LEU A 364 -10.34 9.53 -1.03
N ARG A 365 -9.91 10.74 -1.41
CA ARG A 365 -10.63 11.61 -2.35
C ARG A 365 -10.80 10.93 -3.72
N ARG A 366 -9.75 10.28 -4.24
CA ARG A 366 -9.84 9.50 -5.50
C ARG A 366 -10.81 8.32 -5.39
N LEU A 367 -10.79 7.60 -4.27
CA LEU A 367 -11.72 6.50 -4.03
C LEU A 367 -13.17 6.99 -3.97
N ALA A 368 -13.42 8.09 -3.25
CA ALA A 368 -14.75 8.68 -3.17
C ALA A 368 -15.27 9.08 -4.56
N ALA A 369 -14.43 9.76 -5.35
CA ALA A 369 -14.76 10.13 -6.72
C ALA A 369 -15.04 8.90 -7.61
N SER A 370 -14.25 7.82 -7.48
CA SER A 370 -14.48 6.57 -8.23
C SER A 370 -15.80 5.87 -7.88
N LYS A 371 -16.39 6.22 -6.73
CA LYS A 371 -17.71 5.74 -6.28
C LYS A 371 -18.84 6.73 -6.60
N GLY A 372 -18.55 7.77 -7.39
CA GLY A 372 -19.51 8.82 -7.73
C GLY A 372 -19.84 9.75 -6.55
N GLY A 373 -19.06 9.71 -5.47
CA GLY A 373 -19.24 10.57 -4.31
C GLY A 373 -18.05 11.50 -4.08
N ARG A 374 -18.07 12.20 -2.94
CA ARG A 374 -16.99 13.10 -2.53
C ARG A 374 -16.73 13.03 -1.03
N VAL A 375 -15.53 13.42 -0.65
CA VAL A 375 -15.20 13.73 0.74
C VAL A 375 -15.66 15.16 0.98
N VAL A 376 -16.63 15.34 1.87
CA VAL A 376 -17.19 16.65 2.23
C VAL A 376 -16.24 17.38 3.17
N SER A 377 -15.75 16.69 4.18
CA SER A 377 -14.80 17.23 5.16
C SER A 377 -13.94 16.13 5.77
N ILE A 378 -12.74 16.51 6.20
CA ILE A 378 -11.88 15.66 7.03
C ILE A 378 -12.07 16.18 8.45
N THR A 379 -12.67 15.37 9.30
CA THR A 379 -12.97 15.78 10.68
C THR A 379 -11.79 15.48 11.58
N ASP A 380 -11.05 14.39 11.31
CA ASP A 380 -9.83 14.04 12.00
C ASP A 380 -8.95 13.05 11.21
N ASP A 381 -7.91 12.56 11.89
CA ASP A 381 -6.91 11.59 11.48
C ASP A 381 -7.40 10.25 10.92
N ASN A 382 -8.61 9.88 11.27
CA ASN A 382 -9.21 8.62 10.91
C ASN A 382 -10.67 8.77 10.52
N ASN A 383 -11.29 9.95 10.61
CA ASN A 383 -12.69 10.18 10.30
C ASN A 383 -12.85 11.29 9.27
N ALA A 384 -13.83 11.10 8.39
CA ALA A 384 -14.23 12.07 7.39
C ALA A 384 -15.74 11.99 7.16
N VAL A 385 -16.32 13.10 6.71
CA VAL A 385 -17.69 13.15 6.20
C VAL A 385 -17.66 12.87 4.71
N PHE A 386 -18.51 11.95 4.26
CA PHE A 386 -18.66 11.57 2.87
C PHE A 386 -20.06 11.90 2.36
N GLU A 387 -20.16 12.14 1.07
CA GLU A 387 -21.41 12.29 0.34
C GLU A 387 -21.38 11.35 -0.86
N CYS A 388 -22.41 10.52 -1.06
CA CYS A 388 -22.49 9.64 -2.24
C CYS A 388 -23.19 10.35 -3.41
N SER A 389 -23.22 9.70 -4.57
CA SER A 389 -23.90 10.19 -5.78
C SER A 389 -25.39 10.45 -5.58
N LEU A 390 -26.03 9.76 -4.63
CA LEU A 390 -27.44 9.95 -4.27
C LEU A 390 -27.65 11.05 -3.21
N GLY A 391 -26.60 11.79 -2.83
CA GLY A 391 -26.68 12.89 -1.86
C GLY A 391 -26.70 12.48 -0.39
N HIS A 392 -26.60 11.19 -0.06
CA HIS A 392 -26.52 10.75 1.33
C HIS A 392 -25.21 11.20 1.96
N ARG A 393 -25.30 11.86 3.13
CA ARG A 393 -24.14 12.29 3.93
C ARG A 393 -23.95 11.39 5.15
N TRP A 394 -22.71 11.00 5.43
CA TRP A 394 -22.40 10.21 6.63
C TRP A 394 -20.95 10.41 7.11
N ASP A 395 -20.75 10.31 8.42
CA ASP A 395 -19.43 10.21 9.05
C ASP A 395 -18.92 8.76 8.99
N ALA A 396 -17.67 8.57 8.58
CA ALA A 396 -17.05 7.24 8.62
C ALA A 396 -15.54 7.30 8.86
N GLN A 397 -15.03 6.18 9.37
CA GLN A 397 -13.60 5.98 9.46
C GLN A 397 -12.97 5.83 8.06
N ILE A 398 -11.98 6.65 7.78
CA ILE A 398 -11.15 6.68 6.57
C ILE A 398 -10.59 5.28 6.27
N ASN A 399 -10.12 4.54 7.28
CA ASN A 399 -9.60 3.18 7.06
C ASN A 399 -10.68 2.20 6.59
N ASN A 400 -11.90 2.30 7.11
CA ASN A 400 -13.00 1.43 6.70
C ASN A 400 -13.40 1.72 5.25
N VAL A 401 -13.38 3.01 4.87
CA VAL A 401 -13.65 3.44 3.51
C VAL A 401 -12.56 2.99 2.54
N LEU A 402 -11.29 3.21 2.88
CA LEU A 402 -10.15 2.70 2.12
C LEU A 402 -10.13 1.16 2.04
N GLY A 403 -10.66 0.48 3.05
CA GLY A 403 -10.86 -0.97 3.09
C GLY A 403 -12.05 -1.47 2.26
N GLY A 404 -12.78 -0.58 1.59
CA GLY A 404 -13.86 -0.91 0.64
C GLY A 404 -15.27 -0.71 1.16
N THR A 405 -15.44 -0.26 2.42
CA THR A 405 -16.77 0.12 2.93
C THR A 405 -17.21 1.43 2.27
N TRP A 406 -18.48 1.55 1.87
CA TRP A 406 -19.02 2.79 1.29
C TRP A 406 -20.34 3.16 1.95
N CYS A 407 -21.12 4.04 1.31
CA CYS A 407 -22.41 4.56 1.75
C CYS A 407 -23.22 3.48 2.49
N PRO A 408 -23.53 3.70 3.79
CA PRO A 408 -24.21 2.70 4.60
C PRO A 408 -25.61 2.38 4.07
N ILE A 409 -26.28 3.37 3.46
CA ILE A 409 -27.63 3.25 2.90
C ILE A 409 -27.61 2.38 1.63
N GLU A 410 -26.69 2.63 0.70
CA GLU A 410 -26.51 1.79 -0.50
C GLU A 410 -26.00 0.39 -0.13
N GLY A 411 -25.08 0.32 0.83
CA GLY A 411 -24.48 -0.93 1.30
C GLY A 411 -25.49 -1.86 1.96
N VAL A 412 -26.56 -1.36 2.59
CA VAL A 412 -27.64 -2.21 3.13
C VAL A 412 -28.43 -2.89 2.00
N LYS A 413 -28.72 -2.18 0.90
CA LYS A 413 -29.41 -2.76 -0.27
C LYS A 413 -28.57 -3.85 -0.95
N LEU A 414 -27.28 -3.58 -1.17
CA LEU A 414 -26.34 -4.53 -1.79
C LEU A 414 -26.05 -5.75 -0.90
N ARG A 415 -25.87 -5.58 0.42
CA ARG A 415 -25.65 -6.70 1.36
C ARG A 415 -26.90 -7.56 1.58
N ALA A 416 -28.10 -6.98 1.44
CA ALA A 416 -29.35 -7.73 1.49
C ALA A 416 -29.51 -8.64 0.25
N GLN A 417 -29.10 -8.16 -0.93
CA GLN A 417 -29.11 -8.94 -2.19
C GLN A 417 -28.01 -10.01 -2.22
N ALA A 418 -26.76 -9.68 -1.83
CA ALA A 418 -25.62 -10.61 -1.86
C ALA A 418 -25.74 -11.80 -0.88
N ARG A 419 -26.68 -11.75 0.08
CA ARG A 419 -26.95 -12.84 1.04
C ARG A 419 -28.11 -13.75 0.63
N ARG A 420 -28.78 -13.51 -0.50
CA ARG A 420 -29.87 -14.40 -0.98
C ARG A 420 -29.23 -15.58 -1.74
N LEU A 421 -29.46 -16.80 -1.26
CA LEU A 421 -29.09 -18.00 -2.02
C LEU A 421 -30.00 -18.13 -3.26
N THR A 422 -29.56 -18.79 -4.33
CA THR A 422 -30.52 -19.25 -5.34
C THR A 422 -31.43 -20.32 -4.73
N ILE A 423 -32.65 -20.54 -5.24
CA ILE A 423 -33.53 -21.60 -4.73
C ILE A 423 -32.85 -22.98 -4.77
N PRO A 424 -32.12 -23.36 -5.84
CA PRO A 424 -31.33 -24.60 -5.84
C PRO A 424 -30.26 -24.64 -4.74
N ALA A 425 -29.53 -23.54 -4.53
CA ALA A 425 -28.50 -23.48 -3.49
C ALA A 425 -29.10 -23.51 -2.07
N LEU A 426 -30.28 -22.91 -1.87
CA LEU A 426 -31.04 -22.99 -0.62
C LEU A 426 -31.46 -24.45 -0.33
N ARG A 427 -32.04 -25.14 -1.32
CA ARG A 427 -32.43 -26.56 -1.18
C ARG A 427 -31.22 -27.45 -0.89
N ALA A 428 -30.11 -27.26 -1.60
CA ALA A 428 -28.87 -28.01 -1.39
C ALA A 428 -28.31 -27.81 0.03
N ARG A 429 -28.27 -26.55 0.51
CA ARG A 429 -27.84 -26.23 1.87
C ARG A 429 -28.75 -26.82 2.94
N LEU A 430 -30.07 -26.80 2.74
CA LEU A 430 -31.02 -27.41 3.69
C LEU A 430 -30.84 -28.93 3.73
N LYS A 431 -30.64 -29.57 2.57
CA LYS A 431 -30.39 -31.00 2.46
C LYS A 431 -29.12 -31.41 3.19
N SER A 432 -28.03 -30.64 3.07
CA SER A 432 -26.75 -30.94 3.74
C SER A 432 -26.82 -30.87 5.28
N ILE A 433 -27.80 -30.14 5.83
CA ILE A 433 -28.07 -30.09 7.27
C ILE A 433 -29.24 -30.99 7.71
N GLY A 434 -29.75 -31.85 6.83
CA GLY A 434 -30.82 -32.82 7.13
C GLY A 434 -32.24 -32.23 7.10
N LEU A 435 -32.46 -31.16 6.35
CA LEU A 435 -33.76 -30.47 6.20
C LEU A 435 -34.20 -30.47 4.73
N HIS A 436 -35.51 -30.37 4.49
CA HIS A 436 -36.11 -30.08 3.19
C HIS A 436 -36.90 -28.78 3.26
N LEU A 437 -36.87 -27.99 2.19
CA LEU A 437 -37.73 -26.81 2.05
C LEU A 437 -39.17 -27.28 1.80
N GLY A 438 -40.12 -26.75 2.58
CA GLY A 438 -41.53 -27.12 2.48
C GLY A 438 -42.30 -26.40 1.36
N TRP A 439 -41.71 -25.38 0.74
CA TRP A 439 -42.27 -24.70 -0.43
C TRP A 439 -41.96 -25.45 -1.72
N GLY A 440 -42.91 -25.42 -2.67
CA GLY A 440 -42.65 -25.73 -4.09
C GLY A 440 -41.76 -24.69 -4.75
N ASP A 441 -41.29 -24.93 -5.98
CA ASP A 441 -40.32 -24.03 -6.63
C ASP A 441 -40.92 -22.66 -6.98
N ASP A 442 -42.14 -22.60 -7.52
CA ASP A 442 -42.82 -21.34 -7.82
C ASP A 442 -43.10 -20.52 -6.54
N GLU A 443 -43.53 -21.20 -5.48
CA GLU A 443 -43.79 -20.56 -4.18
C GLU A 443 -42.50 -20.06 -3.53
N ALA A 444 -41.41 -20.85 -3.60
CA ALA A 444 -40.11 -20.45 -3.09
C ALA A 444 -39.56 -19.25 -3.87
N GLN A 445 -39.72 -19.23 -5.19
CA GLN A 445 -39.27 -18.13 -6.04
C GLN A 445 -40.00 -16.82 -5.71
N ALA A 446 -41.32 -16.89 -5.43
CA ALA A 446 -42.15 -15.75 -5.06
C ALA A 446 -41.89 -15.25 -3.62
N LYS A 447 -41.72 -16.15 -2.64
CA LYS A 447 -41.73 -15.80 -1.20
C LYS A 447 -40.32 -15.68 -0.58
N TYR A 448 -39.29 -16.32 -1.12
CA TYR A 448 -37.93 -16.28 -0.55
C TYR A 448 -37.17 -15.02 -0.99
N LYS A 449 -37.10 -14.02 -0.10
CA LYS A 449 -36.47 -12.72 -0.38
C LYS A 449 -35.00 -12.66 0.01
N ASN A 450 -34.60 -13.24 1.15
CA ASN A 450 -33.22 -13.25 1.63
C ASN A 450 -33.03 -14.25 2.79
N ASN A 451 -31.83 -14.34 3.36
CA ASN A 451 -31.54 -15.23 4.49
C ASN A 451 -32.26 -14.88 5.81
N GLN A 452 -33.02 -13.78 5.88
CA GLN A 452 -33.89 -13.49 7.02
C GLN A 452 -35.32 -14.00 6.83
N THR A 453 -35.71 -14.40 5.61
CA THR A 453 -37.02 -14.99 5.34
C THR A 453 -37.22 -16.25 6.20
N ALA A 454 -38.34 -16.30 6.91
CA ALA A 454 -38.78 -17.49 7.62
C ALA A 454 -39.36 -18.47 6.61
N VAL A 455 -38.75 -19.65 6.50
CA VAL A 455 -39.12 -20.68 5.53
C VAL A 455 -39.68 -21.90 6.25
N PRO A 456 -40.73 -22.55 5.74
CA PRO A 456 -41.17 -23.83 6.24
C PRO A 456 -40.14 -24.89 5.86
N VAL A 457 -39.74 -25.70 6.83
CA VAL A 457 -38.79 -26.79 6.64
C VAL A 457 -39.31 -28.09 7.25
N ILE A 458 -38.88 -29.19 6.65
CA ILE A 458 -39.21 -30.56 7.04
C ILE A 458 -37.91 -31.24 7.46
N ARG A 459 -37.86 -31.81 8.67
CA ARG A 459 -36.69 -32.58 9.12
C ARG A 459 -36.71 -33.96 8.49
N LEU A 460 -35.64 -34.31 7.76
CA LEU A 460 -35.56 -35.61 7.07
C LEU A 460 -35.60 -36.81 8.02
N ALA A 461 -34.96 -36.69 9.19
CA ALA A 461 -34.86 -37.79 10.16
C ALA A 461 -36.20 -38.18 10.83
N CYS A 462 -37.15 -37.25 10.95
CA CYS A 462 -38.39 -37.51 11.71
C CYS A 462 -39.67 -37.00 11.05
N GLY A 463 -39.60 -36.38 9.87
CA GLY A 463 -40.74 -35.78 9.17
C GLY A 463 -41.30 -34.51 9.82
N GLY A 464 -40.76 -34.06 10.95
CA GLY A 464 -41.27 -32.91 11.69
C GLY A 464 -41.19 -31.61 10.88
N ARG A 465 -42.33 -30.91 10.77
CA ARG A 465 -42.45 -29.64 10.04
C ARG A 465 -42.35 -28.45 11.00
N PHE A 466 -41.61 -27.41 10.62
CA PHE A 466 -41.51 -26.18 11.40
C PHE A 466 -41.03 -25.02 10.53
N THR A 467 -41.30 -23.78 10.96
CA THR A 467 -40.90 -22.58 10.23
C THR A 467 -39.76 -21.87 10.97
N ARG A 468 -38.70 -21.48 10.26
CA ARG A 468 -37.57 -20.75 10.86
C ARG A 468 -36.83 -19.90 9.81
N ARG A 469 -36.19 -18.81 10.27
CA ARG A 469 -35.37 -17.94 9.42
C ARG A 469 -34.16 -18.70 8.87
N VAL A 470 -33.89 -18.58 7.57
CA VAL A 470 -32.79 -19.30 6.88
C VAL A 470 -31.42 -19.07 7.54
N GLY A 471 -31.13 -17.85 7.98
CA GLY A 471 -29.88 -17.50 8.66
C GLY A 471 -29.71 -18.13 10.05
N LYS A 472 -30.78 -18.68 10.63
CA LYS A 472 -30.78 -19.39 11.92
C LYS A 472 -30.86 -20.92 11.76
N LEU A 473 -30.85 -21.42 10.53
CA LEU A 473 -30.81 -22.86 10.24
C LEU A 473 -29.37 -23.35 10.12
N HIS A 474 -29.03 -24.34 10.93
CA HIS A 474 -27.71 -24.98 11.02
C HIS A 474 -27.86 -26.47 11.38
N VAL A 475 -26.77 -27.25 11.34
CA VAL A 475 -26.79 -28.71 11.55
C VAL A 475 -27.49 -29.14 12.85
N ARG A 476 -27.36 -28.34 13.93
CA ARG A 476 -28.04 -28.57 15.23
C ARG A 476 -29.50 -28.10 15.30
N SER A 477 -30.09 -27.62 14.21
CA SER A 477 -31.49 -27.16 14.21
C SER A 477 -32.44 -28.34 14.32
N ARG A 478 -33.15 -28.42 15.45
CA ARG A 478 -34.14 -29.47 15.74
C ARG A 478 -35.55 -28.97 15.48
N CYS A 479 -36.43 -29.86 15.05
CA CYS A 479 -37.87 -29.56 15.02
C CYS A 479 -38.41 -29.49 16.47
N PRO A 480 -39.55 -28.81 16.70
CA PRO A 480 -40.16 -28.71 18.02
C PRO A 480 -40.36 -30.05 18.73
N GLY A 481 -40.80 -31.09 18.02
CA GLY A 481 -41.03 -32.44 18.58
C GLY A 481 -39.76 -33.21 18.99
N CYS A 482 -38.58 -32.76 18.54
CA CYS A 482 -37.28 -33.37 18.87
C CYS A 482 -36.40 -32.45 19.73
N LYS A 483 -36.91 -31.31 20.18
CA LYS A 483 -36.20 -30.38 21.06
C LYS A 483 -36.02 -31.04 22.43
N GLY A 484 -34.77 -31.11 22.93
CA GLY A 484 -34.45 -31.72 24.23
C GLY A 484 -34.18 -33.23 24.24
N LYS A 485 -34.35 -33.95 23.12
CA LYS A 485 -34.07 -35.39 23.03
C LYS A 485 -32.62 -35.67 22.57
N PRO A 486 -31.91 -36.67 23.12
CA PRO A 486 -30.53 -36.99 22.72
C PRO A 486 -30.46 -37.45 21.25
N VAL A 487 -31.41 -38.30 20.82
CA VAL A 487 -31.51 -38.83 19.45
C VAL A 487 -32.86 -38.46 18.82
N CYS A 488 -32.84 -38.14 17.53
CA CYS A 488 -34.04 -37.84 16.74
C CYS A 488 -34.64 -39.16 16.22
N ASN A 489 -35.40 -39.86 17.06
CA ASN A 489 -36.10 -41.09 16.64
C ASN A 489 -37.37 -40.72 15.88
N GLY A 490 -37.58 -41.35 14.72
CA GLY A 490 -38.75 -41.14 13.88
C GLY A 490 -40.05 -41.32 14.66
N HIS A 491 -40.99 -40.41 14.45
CA HIS A 491 -42.34 -40.57 14.99
C HIS A 491 -43.04 -41.70 14.21
N THR A 492 -42.93 -42.95 14.69
CA THR A 492 -43.92 -43.96 14.32
C THR A 492 -45.26 -43.50 14.90
N ARG A 493 -46.18 -43.13 14.00
CA ARG A 493 -47.54 -42.75 14.33
C ARG A 493 -48.19 -43.87 15.17
N ARG A 494 -48.61 -43.56 16.40
CA ARG A 494 -49.85 -44.14 16.92
C ARG A 494 -50.94 -43.11 16.69
N ASN A 495 -51.85 -43.48 15.78
CA ASN A 495 -53.12 -42.84 15.52
C ASN A 495 -53.83 -42.49 16.85
N LYS A 496 -54.26 -41.23 17.00
CA LYS A 496 -55.58 -40.90 17.54
C LYS A 496 -55.91 -39.44 17.18
N ARG A 497 -56.92 -39.33 16.31
CA ARG A 497 -57.73 -38.16 15.92
C ARG A 497 -57.17 -37.31 14.76
N GLY A 498 -57.91 -37.37 13.65
CA GLY A 498 -57.86 -36.45 12.51
C GLY A 498 -58.48 -35.07 12.85
N PRO A 499 -58.73 -34.23 11.84
CA PRO A 499 -58.45 -32.80 11.87
C PRO A 499 -59.61 -31.95 12.42
N THR A 500 -59.27 -30.81 13.00
CA THR A 500 -60.15 -29.63 13.00
C THR A 500 -59.37 -28.46 12.42
N PHE A 501 -59.75 -28.08 11.21
CA PHE A 501 -59.51 -26.77 10.64
C PHE A 501 -60.65 -25.85 11.09
N HIS A 502 -60.30 -24.62 11.49
CA HIS A 502 -61.14 -23.43 11.32
C HIS A 502 -60.34 -22.42 10.52
#